data_AF-A0A5B2YZK2-F1
#
_entry.id   AF-A0A5B2YZK2-F1
#
_cell.length_a   1.000
_cell.length_b   1.000
_cell.length_c   1.000
_cell.angle_alpha   90.00
_cell.angle_beta   90.00
_cell.angle_gamma   90.00
#
_symmetry.space_group_name_H-M   'P 1'
#
loop_
_entity.id
_entity.type
_entity.pdbx_description
1 polymer ?
#
loop_
_entity_poly.entity_id
_entity_poly.type
_entity_poly.pdbx_seq_one_letter_code
_entity_poly.pdbx_strand_id
1 'polypeptide(L)'
;MRLPIKEKGKNRDQIGWINEFNYILQGSFESLVKNIMYTFKTKVMLADFSVIEVVSFDPNKIVKALSSIEVEMNRHSGNWQIVGVQSTKSDDLRRIYLQLSLEIDKYYFYVYMGIQFHSLLYYQANKEVIRLSKKIRELEETNYLTKNEITTEGNKIIREELEKLGYKDSDNSLLFEELFTKNELTQSLIEKASNIEKNYPSIEKNEKTITELKSQLNSFVVEAYQMNLATLDQNKMLQGEEGVVFYIDFEMFKNKKTKDRTSVINFDKIPREIIDKMKMEFDHLQNILNQTN
;
A
#
# COMPACT_ATOMS: atom_id res chain seq x y z
N MET A 1 -6.93 -24.21 -4.32
CA MET A 1 -6.04 -25.34 -3.94
C MET A 1 -6.37 -26.55 -4.82
N ARG A 2 -5.37 -27.30 -5.33
CA ARG A 2 -5.62 -28.58 -6.03
C ARG A 2 -5.19 -29.74 -5.14
N LEU A 3 -6.16 -30.50 -4.64
CA LEU A 3 -5.91 -31.68 -3.82
C LEU A 3 -5.40 -32.83 -4.71
N PRO A 4 -4.35 -33.56 -4.28
CA PRO A 4 -3.78 -34.65 -5.05
C PRO A 4 -4.75 -35.84 -5.12
N ILE A 5 -5.08 -36.28 -6.34
CA ILE A 5 -5.89 -37.48 -6.57
C ILE A 5 -4.95 -38.69 -6.48
N LYS A 6 -5.03 -39.49 -5.41
CA LYS A 6 -4.26 -40.73 -5.29
C LYS A 6 -4.90 -41.82 -6.16
N GLU A 7 -4.10 -42.52 -6.95
CA GLU A 7 -4.59 -43.49 -7.95
C GLU A 7 -5.38 -44.68 -7.40
N LYS A 8 -5.25 -45.01 -6.10
CA LYS A 8 -5.84 -46.22 -5.48
C LYS A 8 -6.87 -45.94 -4.36
N GLY A 9 -7.39 -44.72 -4.25
CA GLY A 9 -8.42 -44.36 -3.25
C GLY A 9 -9.82 -44.84 -3.65
N LYS A 10 -10.63 -45.28 -2.67
CA LYS A 10 -12.02 -45.73 -2.88
C LYS A 10 -13.01 -44.61 -3.27
N ASN A 11 -12.60 -43.33 -3.22
CA ASN A 11 -13.46 -42.15 -3.46
C ASN A 11 -12.79 -41.08 -4.36
N ARG A 12 -12.27 -41.47 -5.54
CA ARG A 12 -11.76 -40.51 -6.56
C ARG A 12 -12.77 -39.37 -6.85
N ASP A 13 -14.06 -39.69 -6.81
CA ASP A 13 -15.16 -38.76 -7.13
C ASP A 13 -15.27 -37.60 -6.13
N GLN A 14 -14.96 -37.81 -4.84
CA GLN A 14 -15.07 -36.76 -3.82
C GLN A 14 -13.97 -35.71 -3.94
N ILE A 15 -12.72 -36.15 -4.14
CA ILE A 15 -11.58 -35.24 -4.35
C ILE A 15 -11.69 -34.54 -5.70
N GLY A 16 -12.16 -35.26 -6.73
CA GLY A 16 -12.47 -34.69 -8.04
C GLY A 16 -13.48 -33.54 -7.92
N TRP A 17 -14.60 -33.78 -7.23
CA TRP A 17 -15.62 -32.77 -7.00
C TRP A 17 -15.11 -31.53 -6.26
N ILE A 18 -14.32 -31.68 -5.19
CA ILE A 18 -13.76 -30.51 -4.45
C ILE A 18 -12.88 -29.65 -5.35
N ASN A 19 -12.05 -30.29 -6.19
CA ASN A 19 -11.17 -29.58 -7.12
C ASN A 19 -11.96 -28.86 -8.21
N GLU A 20 -12.97 -29.52 -8.78
CA GLU A 20 -13.85 -28.95 -9.79
C GLU A 20 -14.63 -27.76 -9.23
N PHE A 21 -15.19 -27.92 -8.03
CA PHE A 21 -15.87 -26.85 -7.32
C PHE A 21 -14.97 -25.62 -7.08
N ASN A 22 -13.74 -25.82 -6.60
CA ASN A 22 -12.80 -24.71 -6.41
C ASN A 22 -12.52 -23.97 -7.73
N TYR A 23 -12.37 -24.71 -8.83
CA TYR A 23 -12.18 -24.12 -10.16
C TYR A 23 -13.41 -23.31 -10.61
N ILE A 24 -14.61 -23.83 -10.38
CA ILE A 24 -15.87 -23.18 -10.76
C ILE A 24 -16.09 -21.87 -9.99
N LEU A 25 -15.91 -21.87 -8.66
CA LEU A 25 -16.08 -20.64 -7.88
C LEU A 25 -15.03 -19.60 -8.24
N GLN A 26 -13.78 -20.03 -8.39
CA GLN A 26 -12.71 -19.16 -8.81
C GLN A 26 -13.05 -18.48 -10.15
N GLY A 27 -13.46 -19.27 -11.16
CA GLY A 27 -13.86 -18.73 -12.46
C GLY A 27 -15.08 -17.82 -12.40
N SER A 28 -16.05 -18.12 -11.51
CA SER A 28 -17.23 -17.28 -11.28
C SER A 28 -16.83 -15.92 -10.70
N PHE A 29 -15.94 -15.91 -9.69
CA PHE A 29 -15.43 -14.69 -9.09
C PHE A 29 -14.54 -13.88 -10.04
N GLU A 30 -13.67 -14.54 -10.81
CA GLU A 30 -12.86 -13.88 -11.84
C GLU A 30 -13.74 -13.22 -12.91
N SER A 31 -14.82 -13.89 -13.32
CA SER A 31 -15.79 -13.36 -14.28
C SER A 31 -16.53 -12.15 -13.73
N LEU A 32 -16.98 -12.23 -12.47
CA LEU A 32 -17.57 -11.10 -11.75
C LEU A 32 -16.62 -9.89 -11.78
N VAL A 33 -15.37 -10.07 -11.32
CA VAL A 33 -14.37 -9.00 -11.25
C VAL A 33 -14.11 -8.41 -12.63
N LYS A 34 -13.98 -9.25 -13.67
CA LYS A 34 -13.79 -8.82 -15.06
C LYS A 34 -14.97 -7.99 -15.58
N ASN A 35 -16.21 -8.34 -15.23
CA ASN A 35 -17.40 -7.64 -15.70
C ASN A 35 -17.55 -6.25 -15.05
N ILE A 36 -17.25 -6.15 -13.74
CA ILE A 36 -17.39 -4.90 -12.98
C ILE A 36 -16.18 -3.97 -13.13
N MET A 37 -15.01 -4.52 -13.44
CA MET A 37 -13.77 -3.77 -13.64
C MET A 37 -13.78 -3.05 -15.00
N TYR A 38 -14.41 -1.88 -15.00
CA TYR A 38 -14.29 -0.94 -16.11
C TYR A 38 -13.03 -0.09 -15.95
N THR A 39 -12.10 -0.23 -16.89
CA THR A 39 -10.93 0.63 -16.98
C THR A 39 -11.24 1.89 -17.78
N PHE A 40 -10.72 3.02 -17.36
CA PHE A 40 -10.78 4.28 -18.08
C PHE A 40 -9.38 4.87 -18.25
N LYS A 41 -9.23 5.70 -19.28
CA LYS A 41 -8.01 6.46 -19.54
C LYS A 41 -8.14 7.85 -18.94
N THR A 42 -7.10 8.30 -18.27
CA THR A 42 -7.04 9.66 -17.70
C THR A 42 -5.67 10.28 -17.95
N LYS A 43 -5.65 11.61 -18.09
CA LYS A 43 -4.41 12.37 -18.28
C LYS A 43 -3.87 12.79 -16.93
N VAL A 44 -2.59 12.50 -16.70
CA VAL A 44 -1.88 12.84 -15.47
C VAL A 44 -0.54 13.51 -15.80
N MET A 45 0.00 14.24 -14.84
CA MET A 45 1.25 14.97 -14.97
C MET A 45 2.35 14.31 -14.14
N LEU A 46 3.51 14.11 -14.75
CA LEU A 46 4.73 13.64 -14.10
C LEU A 46 5.49 14.81 -13.44
N ALA A 47 6.51 14.48 -12.63
CA ALA A 47 7.34 15.47 -11.94
C ALA A 47 8.12 16.41 -12.89
N ASP A 48 8.35 15.99 -14.13
CA ASP A 48 8.98 16.80 -15.19
C ASP A 48 7.97 17.65 -15.98
N PHE A 49 6.70 17.67 -15.56
CA PHE A 49 5.57 18.37 -16.16
C PHE A 49 5.09 17.79 -17.51
N SER A 50 5.63 16.66 -17.95
CA SER A 50 5.06 15.94 -19.08
C SER A 50 3.67 15.42 -18.72
N VAL A 51 2.75 15.46 -19.69
CA VAL A 51 1.40 14.93 -19.54
C VAL A 51 1.33 13.59 -20.26
N ILE A 52 1.05 12.54 -19.49
CA ILE A 52 0.88 11.18 -20.00
C ILE A 52 -0.57 10.74 -19.85
N GLU A 53 -0.97 9.75 -20.62
CA GLU A 53 -2.24 9.05 -20.44
C GLU A 53 -1.98 7.74 -19.68
N VAL A 54 -2.71 7.52 -18.58
CA VAL A 54 -2.65 6.28 -17.80
C VAL A 54 -4.01 5.60 -17.81
N VAL A 55 -3.99 4.28 -17.73
CA VAL A 55 -5.19 3.46 -17.52
C VAL A 55 -5.41 3.31 -16.01
N SER A 56 -6.64 3.51 -15.57
CA SER A 56 -7.06 3.36 -14.17
C SER A 56 -8.42 2.65 -14.11
N PHE A 57 -8.84 2.22 -12.92
CA PHE A 57 -10.19 1.70 -12.66
C PHE A 57 -10.77 2.28 -11.36
N ASP A 58 -12.07 2.07 -11.11
CA ASP A 58 -12.72 2.53 -9.87
C ASP A 58 -12.82 1.36 -8.85
N PRO A 59 -11.99 1.34 -7.79
CA PRO A 59 -12.03 0.28 -6.78
C PRO A 59 -13.35 0.24 -5.99
N ASN A 60 -14.13 1.34 -5.96
CA ASN A 60 -15.41 1.36 -5.26
C ASN A 60 -16.43 0.41 -5.90
N LYS A 61 -16.32 0.11 -7.21
CA LYS A 61 -17.16 -0.90 -7.86
C LYS A 61 -16.92 -2.28 -7.27
N ILE A 62 -15.65 -2.61 -6.98
CA ILE A 62 -15.26 -3.88 -6.35
C ILE A 62 -15.77 -3.94 -4.92
N VAL A 63 -15.60 -2.85 -4.15
CA VAL A 63 -16.15 -2.75 -2.79
C VAL A 63 -17.65 -3.00 -2.79
N LYS A 64 -18.41 -2.33 -3.67
CA LYS A 64 -19.85 -2.52 -3.79
C LYS A 64 -20.22 -3.96 -4.11
N ALA A 65 -19.54 -4.58 -5.08
CA ALA A 65 -19.81 -5.97 -5.44
C ALA A 65 -19.55 -6.94 -4.27
N LEU A 66 -18.43 -6.79 -3.56
CA LEU A 66 -18.13 -7.60 -2.39
C LEU A 66 -19.11 -7.36 -1.24
N SER A 67 -19.54 -6.12 -1.03
CA SER A 67 -20.58 -5.80 -0.04
C SER A 67 -21.95 -6.39 -0.42
N SER A 68 -22.29 -6.44 -1.70
CA SER A 68 -23.50 -7.12 -2.18
C SER A 68 -23.44 -8.63 -1.88
N ILE A 69 -22.30 -9.27 -2.14
CA ILE A 69 -22.07 -10.68 -1.78
C ILE A 69 -22.22 -10.88 -0.27
N GLU A 70 -21.60 -10.03 0.54
CA GLU A 70 -21.74 -10.06 2.00
C GLU A 70 -23.22 -9.97 2.46
N VAL A 71 -24.01 -9.07 1.87
CA VAL A 71 -25.43 -8.91 2.19
C VAL A 71 -26.24 -10.16 1.81
N GLU A 72 -26.05 -10.70 0.61
CA GLU A 72 -26.78 -11.89 0.16
C GLU A 72 -26.38 -13.14 0.98
N MET A 73 -25.10 -13.29 1.30
CA MET A 73 -24.61 -14.36 2.17
C MET A 73 -25.16 -14.25 3.60
N ASN A 74 -25.34 -13.04 4.15
CA ASN A 74 -25.97 -12.84 5.46
C ASN A 74 -27.48 -13.12 5.46
N ARG A 75 -28.16 -12.92 4.32
CA ARG A 75 -29.58 -13.29 4.17
C ARG A 75 -29.76 -14.80 4.05
N HIS A 76 -28.74 -15.50 3.55
CA HIS A 76 -28.74 -16.95 3.56
C HIS A 76 -28.70 -17.46 5.01
N SER A 77 -29.69 -18.27 5.40
CA SER A 77 -29.80 -18.88 6.73
C SER A 77 -28.74 -19.97 7.01
N GLY A 78 -27.60 -19.94 6.32
CA GLY A 78 -26.51 -20.89 6.45
C GLY A 78 -25.60 -20.58 7.64
N ASN A 79 -24.80 -21.55 8.06
CA ASN A 79 -23.81 -21.41 9.14
C ASN A 79 -22.56 -20.60 8.73
N TRP A 80 -22.71 -19.65 7.79
CA TRP A 80 -21.61 -18.84 7.31
C TRP A 80 -21.24 -17.76 8.34
N GLN A 81 -19.97 -17.73 8.69
CA GLN A 81 -19.34 -16.63 9.40
C GLN A 81 -18.65 -15.74 8.38
N ILE A 82 -19.04 -14.47 8.34
CA ILE A 82 -18.55 -13.50 7.37
C ILE A 82 -17.70 -12.48 8.10
N VAL A 83 -16.47 -12.26 7.61
CA VAL A 83 -15.69 -11.08 7.93
C VAL A 83 -15.93 -10.11 6.78
N GLY A 84 -16.69 -9.05 7.04
CA GLY A 84 -17.12 -8.08 6.03
C GLY A 84 -15.95 -7.42 5.29
N VAL A 85 -16.26 -6.72 4.20
CA VAL A 85 -15.26 -6.20 3.26
C VAL A 85 -14.13 -5.44 3.97
N GLN A 86 -12.90 -5.91 3.77
CA GLN A 86 -11.68 -5.31 4.33
C GLN A 86 -10.86 -4.66 3.23
N SER A 87 -10.03 -3.69 3.62
CA SER A 87 -9.01 -3.13 2.74
C SER A 87 -7.68 -2.95 3.48
N THR A 88 -6.57 -3.14 2.77
CA THR A 88 -5.22 -2.90 3.32
C THR A 88 -4.46 -1.94 2.42
N LYS A 89 -3.60 -1.13 3.04
CA LYS A 89 -2.70 -0.18 2.37
C LYS A 89 -1.27 -0.41 2.87
N SER A 90 -0.40 -0.87 1.98
CA SER A 90 1.04 -1.02 2.22
C SER A 90 1.78 -0.32 1.09
N ASP A 91 2.39 0.83 1.37
CA ASP A 91 3.02 1.71 0.38
C ASP A 91 2.11 2.03 -0.82
N ASP A 92 2.40 1.49 -1.99
CA ASP A 92 1.61 1.60 -3.21
C ASP A 92 0.68 0.40 -3.44
N LEU A 93 0.91 -0.74 -2.76
CA LEU A 93 0.06 -1.92 -2.85
C LEU A 93 -1.25 -1.74 -2.06
N ARG A 94 -2.35 -2.14 -2.66
CA ARG A 94 -3.70 -2.13 -2.07
C ARG A 94 -4.32 -3.52 -2.18
N ARG A 95 -5.12 -3.89 -1.19
CA ARG A 95 -5.98 -5.08 -1.25
C ARG A 95 -7.40 -4.72 -0.86
N ILE A 96 -8.37 -5.32 -1.51
CA ILE A 96 -9.78 -5.29 -1.13
C ILE A 96 -10.27 -6.72 -1.16
N TYR A 97 -10.82 -7.22 -0.05
CA TYR A 97 -11.17 -8.63 0.07
C TYR A 97 -12.34 -8.88 1.03
N LEU A 98 -12.96 -10.03 0.86
CA LEU A 98 -14.02 -10.60 1.69
C LEU A 98 -13.58 -11.98 2.15
N GLN A 99 -13.88 -12.31 3.40
CA GLN A 99 -13.57 -13.64 3.96
C GLN A 99 -14.87 -14.28 4.43
N LEU A 100 -15.12 -15.49 3.95
CA LEU A 100 -16.27 -16.30 4.32
C LEU A 100 -15.75 -17.58 4.97
N SER A 101 -16.43 -18.04 6.01
CA SER A 101 -16.14 -19.36 6.54
C SER A 101 -17.37 -20.10 6.97
N LEU A 102 -17.32 -21.41 6.88
CA LEU A 102 -18.44 -22.30 7.13
C LEU A 102 -17.97 -23.45 8.02
N GLU A 103 -18.70 -23.69 9.10
CA GLU A 103 -18.46 -24.83 9.97
C GLU A 103 -19.59 -25.86 9.78
N ILE A 104 -19.24 -27.07 9.35
CA ILE A 104 -20.16 -28.21 9.28
C ILE A 104 -19.59 -29.33 10.15
N ASP A 105 -20.22 -29.57 11.29
CA ASP A 105 -19.76 -30.51 12.30
C ASP A 105 -18.30 -30.21 12.72
N LYS A 106 -17.33 -31.05 12.35
CA LYS A 106 -15.91 -30.85 12.67
C LYS A 106 -15.10 -30.27 11.50
N TYR A 107 -15.73 -30.00 10.37
CA TYR A 107 -15.06 -29.49 9.18
C TYR A 107 -15.25 -27.98 9.09
N TYR A 108 -14.18 -27.30 8.72
CA TYR A 108 -14.11 -25.86 8.59
C TYR A 108 -13.66 -25.50 7.17
N PHE A 109 -14.46 -24.69 6.51
CA PHE A 109 -14.21 -24.19 5.17
C PHE A 109 -13.94 -22.71 5.26
N TYR A 110 -12.89 -22.25 4.59
CA TYR A 110 -12.52 -20.86 4.55
C TYR A 110 -12.36 -20.44 3.09
N VAL A 111 -13.02 -19.35 2.72
CA VAL A 111 -12.96 -18.76 1.38
C VAL A 111 -12.44 -17.34 1.51
N TYR A 112 -11.36 -17.07 0.80
CA TYR A 112 -10.84 -15.72 0.61
C TYR A 112 -11.06 -15.33 -0.83
N MET A 113 -11.68 -14.17 -1.06
CA MET A 113 -11.88 -13.60 -2.38
C MET A 113 -11.61 -12.10 -2.36
N GLY A 114 -10.89 -11.59 -3.36
CA GLY A 114 -10.55 -10.19 -3.41
C GLY A 114 -9.67 -9.83 -4.59
N ILE A 115 -9.12 -8.63 -4.55
CA ILE A 115 -8.18 -8.11 -5.54
C ILE A 115 -6.95 -7.51 -4.86
N GLN A 116 -5.83 -7.55 -5.56
CA GLN A 116 -4.59 -6.84 -5.22
C GLN A 116 -4.21 -5.94 -6.40
N PHE A 117 -3.91 -4.67 -6.12
CA PHE A 117 -3.65 -3.66 -7.16
C PHE A 117 -2.69 -2.58 -6.66
N HIS A 118 -2.03 -1.88 -7.59
CA HIS A 118 -1.15 -0.76 -7.27
C HIS A 118 -1.89 0.57 -7.33
N SER A 119 -1.50 1.48 -6.44
CA SER A 119 -1.98 2.86 -6.35
C SER A 119 -0.81 3.80 -6.63
N LEU A 120 -0.73 4.28 -7.85
CA LEU A 120 0.34 5.18 -8.30
C LEU A 120 -0.07 6.64 -8.13
N LEU A 121 0.83 7.44 -7.58
CA LEU A 121 0.60 8.87 -7.34
C LEU A 121 1.11 9.70 -8.52
N TYR A 122 0.25 10.58 -9.01
CA TYR A 122 0.57 11.55 -10.05
C TYR A 122 0.09 12.94 -9.67
N TYR A 123 0.52 13.97 -10.39
CA TYR A 123 -0.15 15.26 -10.33
C TYR A 123 -1.31 15.33 -11.31
N GLN A 124 -2.32 16.12 -10.98
CA GLN A 124 -3.32 16.55 -11.94
C GLN A 124 -2.66 17.28 -13.11
N ALA A 125 -3.17 17.05 -14.32
CA ALA A 125 -2.74 17.79 -15.51
C ALA A 125 -3.22 19.27 -15.45
N ASN A 126 -2.59 20.06 -14.59
CA ASN A 126 -3.01 21.42 -14.24
C ASN A 126 -1.82 22.37 -14.27
N LYS A 127 -2.00 23.56 -14.86
CA LYS A 127 -0.96 24.61 -14.93
C LYS A 127 -0.53 25.12 -13.56
N GLU A 128 -1.41 25.05 -12.56
CA GLU A 128 -1.08 25.45 -11.19
C GLU A 128 0.02 24.59 -10.59
N VAL A 129 0.08 23.29 -10.91
CA VAL A 129 1.17 22.39 -10.49
C VAL A 129 2.51 22.95 -10.97
N ILE A 130 2.60 23.30 -12.26
CA ILE A 130 3.81 23.88 -12.86
C ILE A 130 4.18 25.21 -12.18
N ARG A 131 3.19 26.08 -11.96
CA ARG A 131 3.41 27.39 -11.32
C ARG A 131 3.95 27.23 -9.89
N LEU A 132 3.33 26.38 -9.09
CA LEU A 132 3.74 26.09 -7.72
C LEU A 132 5.14 25.47 -7.67
N SER A 133 5.42 24.45 -8.49
CA SER A 133 6.74 23.81 -8.55
C SER A 133 7.84 24.77 -9.00
N LYS A 134 7.58 25.65 -9.97
CA LYS A 134 8.53 26.71 -10.36
C LYS A 134 8.78 27.68 -9.21
N LYS A 135 7.73 28.12 -8.52
CA LYS A 135 7.89 29.06 -7.41
C LYS A 135 8.69 28.47 -6.24
N ILE A 136 8.48 27.19 -5.94
CA ILE A 136 9.28 26.46 -4.96
C ILE A 136 10.76 26.48 -5.37
N ARG A 137 11.08 26.11 -6.62
CA ARG A 137 12.47 26.10 -7.12
C ARG A 137 13.13 27.47 -7.06
N GLU A 138 12.44 28.54 -7.44
CA GLU A 138 12.96 29.92 -7.34
C GLU A 138 13.32 30.30 -5.90
N LEU A 139 12.47 29.95 -4.92
CA LEU A 139 12.72 30.23 -3.51
C LEU A 139 13.84 29.37 -2.95
N GLU A 140 13.92 28.09 -3.36
CA GLU A 140 15.00 27.18 -2.99
C GLU A 140 16.35 27.67 -3.54
N GLU A 141 16.39 28.12 -4.79
CA GLU A 141 17.58 28.71 -5.42
C GLU A 141 17.99 30.01 -4.73
N THR A 142 17.03 30.91 -4.46
CA THR A 142 17.29 32.16 -3.72
C THR A 142 17.89 31.85 -2.35
N ASN A 143 17.29 30.92 -1.60
CA ASN A 143 17.81 30.51 -0.29
C ASN A 143 19.20 29.88 -0.39
N TYR A 144 19.46 29.06 -1.42
CA TYR A 144 20.77 28.47 -1.65
C TYR A 144 21.85 29.54 -1.86
N LEU A 145 21.58 30.54 -2.72
CA LEU A 145 22.49 31.65 -2.96
C LEU A 145 22.72 32.48 -1.69
N THR A 146 21.66 32.82 -0.95
CA THR A 146 21.78 33.55 0.33
C THR A 146 22.56 32.75 1.38
N LYS A 147 22.36 31.43 1.48
CA LYS A 147 23.14 30.58 2.40
C LYS A 147 24.65 30.57 2.04
N ASN A 148 24.99 30.62 0.76
CA ASN A 148 26.38 30.75 0.32
C ASN A 148 26.99 32.12 0.70
N GLU A 149 26.21 33.20 0.56
CA GLU A 149 26.61 34.54 1.02
C GLU A 149 26.85 34.58 2.53
N ILE A 150 25.90 34.05 3.33
CA ILE A 150 26.03 33.92 4.79
C ILE A 150 27.31 33.15 5.15
N THR A 151 27.58 32.04 4.46
CA THR A 151 28.79 31.24 4.71
C THR A 151 30.06 32.04 4.42
N THR A 152 30.07 32.82 3.34
CA THR A 152 31.21 33.65 2.94
C THR A 152 31.46 34.77 3.94
N GLU A 153 30.41 35.50 4.33
CA GLU A 153 30.50 36.56 5.34
C GLU A 153 30.83 36.00 6.73
N GLY A 154 30.29 34.83 7.08
CA GLY A 154 30.63 34.10 8.30
C GLY A 154 32.12 33.77 8.39
N ASN A 155 32.67 33.20 7.32
CA ASN A 155 34.10 32.89 7.23
C ASN A 155 34.96 34.16 7.36
N LYS A 156 34.54 35.26 6.74
CA LYS A 156 35.23 36.54 6.83
C LYS A 156 35.22 37.10 8.25
N ILE A 157 34.07 37.12 8.91
CA ILE A 157 33.92 37.63 10.29
C ILE A 157 34.72 36.77 11.28
N ILE A 158 34.68 35.43 11.14
CA ILE A 158 35.48 34.52 11.96
C ILE A 158 36.97 34.82 11.76
N ARG A 159 37.42 34.99 10.52
CA ARG A 159 38.83 35.32 10.23
C ARG A 159 39.24 36.66 10.84
N GLU A 160 38.46 37.70 10.64
CA GLU A 160 38.73 39.03 11.20
C GLU A 160 38.79 39.00 12.74
N GLU A 161 37.94 38.20 13.38
CA GLU A 161 37.94 38.05 14.83
C GLU A 161 39.18 37.30 15.33
N LEU A 162 39.54 36.19 14.67
CA LEU A 162 40.76 35.46 14.97
C LEU A 162 42.00 36.35 14.81
N GLU A 163 42.07 37.14 13.74
CA GLU A 163 43.16 38.12 13.54
C GLU A 163 43.22 39.17 14.66
N LYS A 164 42.08 39.72 15.09
CA LYS A 164 42.01 40.68 16.22
C LYS A 164 42.49 40.09 17.54
N LEU A 165 42.23 38.80 17.75
CA LEU A 165 42.66 38.07 18.94
C LEU A 165 44.14 37.64 18.88
N GLY A 166 44.86 37.98 17.80
CA GLY A 166 46.28 37.71 17.64
C GLY A 166 46.60 36.43 16.89
N TYR A 167 45.60 35.76 16.30
CA TYR A 167 45.76 34.48 15.61
C TYR A 167 46.11 34.58 14.12
N LYS A 168 46.56 35.76 13.66
CA LYS A 168 46.80 36.07 12.24
C LYS A 168 47.84 35.16 11.58
N ASP A 169 48.87 34.77 12.32
CA ASP A 169 49.99 33.94 11.85
C ASP A 169 50.11 32.63 12.64
N SER A 170 49.03 32.20 13.30
CA SER A 170 49.03 30.99 14.14
C SER A 170 49.05 29.72 13.29
N ASP A 171 49.84 28.73 13.73
CA ASP A 171 49.80 27.40 13.13
C ASP A 171 48.40 26.79 13.28
N ASN A 172 47.88 26.20 12.21
CA ASN A 172 46.53 25.62 12.18
C ASN A 172 46.32 24.55 13.27
N SER A 173 47.37 23.81 13.66
CA SER A 173 47.28 22.78 14.70
C SER A 173 47.12 23.42 16.07
N LEU A 174 47.88 24.48 16.35
CA LEU A 174 47.78 25.25 17.61
C LEU A 174 46.42 25.97 17.71
N LEU A 175 45.95 26.56 16.60
CA LEU A 175 44.64 27.20 16.55
C LEU A 175 43.50 26.19 16.78
N PHE A 176 43.61 24.98 16.21
CA PHE A 176 42.64 23.92 16.45
C PHE A 176 42.63 23.47 17.91
N GLU A 177 43.79 23.26 18.53
CA GLU A 177 43.89 22.94 19.96
C GLU A 177 43.28 24.05 20.83
N GLU A 178 43.50 25.32 20.50
CA GLU A 178 42.90 26.43 21.24
C GLU A 178 41.38 26.53 21.06
N LEU A 179 40.85 26.36 19.85
CA LEU A 179 39.40 26.32 19.62
C LEU A 179 38.75 25.12 20.35
N PHE A 180 39.45 24.00 20.47
CA PHE A 180 38.94 22.83 21.18
C PHE A 180 39.03 22.98 22.71
N THR A 181 40.06 23.66 23.21
CA THR A 181 40.33 23.79 24.65
C THR A 181 39.65 25.01 25.28
N LYS A 182 39.52 26.13 24.55
CA LYS A 182 38.92 27.38 25.03
C LYS A 182 37.46 27.49 24.59
N ASN A 183 36.57 26.95 25.41
CA ASN A 183 35.13 26.99 25.15
C ASN A 183 34.60 28.42 24.94
N GLU A 184 35.08 29.42 25.68
CA GLU A 184 34.65 30.82 25.55
C GLU A 184 34.97 31.43 24.16
N LEU A 185 36.14 31.11 23.59
CA LEU A 185 36.54 31.55 22.25
C LEU A 185 35.59 30.98 21.19
N THR A 186 35.34 29.68 21.27
CA THR A 186 34.45 28.97 20.34
C THR A 186 33.02 29.47 20.45
N GLN A 187 32.52 29.69 21.67
CA GLN A 187 31.18 30.27 21.88
C GLN A 187 31.08 31.68 21.29
N SER A 188 32.08 32.53 21.49
CA SER A 188 32.11 33.89 20.89
C SER A 188 32.09 33.86 19.37
N LEU A 189 32.86 32.96 18.75
CA LEU A 189 32.88 32.79 17.29
C LEU A 189 31.55 32.25 16.76
N ILE A 190 30.94 31.27 17.44
CA ILE A 190 29.61 30.75 17.13
C ILE A 190 28.56 31.86 17.23
N GLU A 191 28.58 32.66 18.30
CA GLU A 191 27.63 33.77 18.49
C GLU A 191 27.76 34.82 17.39
N LYS A 192 28.99 35.18 17.01
CA LYS A 192 29.24 36.12 15.90
C LYS A 192 28.77 35.57 14.56
N ALA A 193 29.06 34.31 14.27
CA ALA A 193 28.58 33.65 13.05
C ALA A 193 27.04 33.55 13.01
N SER A 194 26.41 33.19 14.15
CA SER A 194 24.96 33.05 14.26
C SER A 194 24.21 34.39 14.16
N ASN A 195 24.83 35.49 14.58
CA ASN A 195 24.27 36.82 14.41
C ASN A 195 24.20 37.26 12.94
N ILE A 196 25.01 36.68 12.06
CA ILE A 196 24.94 36.96 10.62
C ILE A 196 23.64 36.41 10.05
N GLU A 197 23.24 35.19 10.44
CA GLU A 197 21.98 34.58 9.99
C GLU A 197 20.76 35.44 10.32
N LYS A 198 20.78 36.17 11.45
CA LYS A 198 19.71 37.10 11.85
C LYS A 198 19.51 38.25 10.87
N ASN A 199 20.52 38.59 10.07
CA ASN A 199 20.42 39.63 9.04
C ASN A 199 19.71 39.13 7.77
N TYR A 200 19.36 37.84 7.68
CA TYR A 200 18.72 37.23 6.52
C TYR A 200 17.37 36.56 6.87
N PRO A 201 16.40 37.32 7.41
CA PRO A 201 15.08 36.78 7.77
C PRO A 201 14.28 36.27 6.55
N SER A 202 14.73 36.60 5.33
CA SER A 202 14.18 36.09 4.08
C SER A 202 14.26 34.56 3.99
N ILE A 203 15.30 33.92 4.55
CA ILE A 203 15.46 32.46 4.49
C ILE A 203 14.31 31.77 5.23
N GLU A 204 14.07 32.16 6.48
CA GLU A 204 13.00 31.58 7.30
C GLU A 204 11.62 31.84 6.67
N LYS A 205 11.40 33.05 6.15
CA LYS A 205 10.17 33.41 5.43
C LYS A 205 9.96 32.56 4.18
N ASN A 206 11.02 32.35 3.41
CA ASN A 206 10.99 31.52 2.21
C ASN A 206 10.74 30.05 2.54
N GLU A 207 11.35 29.51 3.60
CA GLU A 207 11.14 28.12 4.06
C GLU A 207 9.68 27.89 4.50
N LYS A 208 9.07 28.84 5.21
CA LYS A 208 7.63 28.82 5.52
C LYS A 208 6.79 28.82 4.25
N THR A 209 7.08 29.72 3.32
CA THR A 209 6.37 29.83 2.04
C THR A 209 6.51 28.54 1.21
N ILE A 210 7.70 27.94 1.14
CA ILE A 210 7.95 26.67 0.46
C ILE A 210 7.09 25.55 1.06
N THR A 211 7.00 25.50 2.39
CA THR A 211 6.18 24.49 3.10
C THR A 211 4.70 24.64 2.75
N GLU A 212 4.18 25.87 2.72
CA GLU A 212 2.81 26.17 2.30
C GLU A 212 2.57 25.78 0.83
N LEU A 213 3.50 26.11 -0.07
CA LEU A 213 3.41 25.76 -1.49
C LEU A 213 3.47 24.24 -1.70
N LYS A 214 4.30 23.50 -0.94
CA LYS A 214 4.35 22.02 -0.98
C LYS A 214 3.03 21.41 -0.51
N SER A 215 2.41 21.98 0.52
CA SER A 215 1.08 21.57 0.98
C SER A 215 0.01 21.80 -0.10
N GLN A 216 0.03 22.96 -0.75
CA GLN A 216 -0.87 23.24 -1.90
C GLN A 216 -0.61 22.26 -3.05
N LEU A 217 0.65 21.96 -3.36
CA LEU A 217 1.02 21.01 -4.40
C LEU A 217 0.49 19.60 -4.11
N ASN A 218 0.51 19.17 -2.85
CA ASN A 218 -0.05 17.88 -2.42
C ASN A 218 -1.57 17.77 -2.69
N SER A 219 -2.31 18.88 -2.67
CA SER A 219 -3.75 18.88 -3.01
C SER A 219 -4.03 18.54 -4.48
N PHE A 220 -3.02 18.65 -5.35
CA PHE A 220 -3.11 18.27 -6.76
C PHE A 220 -2.64 16.83 -7.01
N VAL A 221 -2.26 16.07 -5.98
CA VAL A 221 -1.89 14.67 -6.13
C VAL A 221 -3.15 13.83 -6.34
N VAL A 222 -3.13 12.96 -7.34
CA VAL A 222 -4.19 12.01 -7.67
C VAL A 222 -3.63 10.60 -7.71
N GLU A 223 -4.45 9.64 -7.29
CA GLU A 223 -4.15 8.21 -7.40
C GLU A 223 -4.70 7.67 -8.73
N ALA A 224 -3.88 6.92 -9.45
CA ALA A 224 -4.33 6.04 -10.51
C ALA A 224 -4.11 4.59 -10.09
N TYR A 225 -5.10 3.74 -10.31
CA TYR A 225 -5.10 2.37 -9.84
C TYR A 225 -4.81 1.41 -10.98
N GLN A 226 -3.80 0.56 -10.82
CA GLN A 226 -3.38 -0.40 -11.83
C GLN A 226 -3.56 -1.82 -11.33
N MET A 227 -4.10 -2.67 -12.20
CA MET A 227 -4.37 -4.07 -11.90
C MET A 227 -4.42 -4.87 -13.19
N ASN A 228 -3.87 -6.09 -13.15
CA ASN A 228 -4.11 -7.11 -14.16
C ASN A 228 -5.21 -8.06 -13.71
N LEU A 229 -5.93 -8.67 -14.66
CA LEU A 229 -6.94 -9.70 -14.36
C LEU A 229 -6.32 -11.09 -14.17
N ALA A 230 -5.02 -11.18 -13.88
CA ALA A 230 -4.36 -12.46 -13.62
C ALA A 230 -4.77 -13.00 -12.25
N THR A 231 -4.97 -14.31 -12.13
CA THR A 231 -5.16 -14.96 -10.83
C THR A 231 -3.85 -14.96 -10.06
N LEU A 232 -3.92 -14.56 -8.80
CA LEU A 232 -2.82 -14.67 -7.86
C LEU A 232 -2.99 -15.89 -6.97
N ASP A 233 -1.94 -16.70 -6.90
CA ASP A 233 -1.78 -17.62 -5.78
C ASP A 233 -1.17 -16.88 -4.57
N GLN A 234 -1.06 -17.59 -3.44
CA GLN A 234 -0.52 -17.01 -2.20
C GLN A 234 0.91 -16.49 -2.36
N ASN A 235 1.77 -17.15 -3.16
CA ASN A 235 3.16 -16.72 -3.35
C ASN A 235 3.21 -15.41 -4.14
N LYS A 236 2.46 -15.33 -5.24
CA LYS A 236 2.35 -14.13 -6.07
C LYS A 236 1.80 -12.95 -5.28
N MET A 237 0.79 -13.21 -4.45
CA MET A 237 0.21 -12.21 -3.55
C MET A 237 1.26 -11.67 -2.56
N LEU A 238 2.09 -12.54 -1.98
CA LEU A 238 3.18 -12.16 -1.07
C LEU A 238 4.34 -11.43 -1.77
N GLN A 239 4.58 -11.72 -3.05
CA GLN A 239 5.58 -11.05 -3.87
C GLN A 239 5.13 -9.66 -4.36
N GLY A 240 3.88 -9.28 -4.10
CA GLY A 240 3.35 -7.97 -4.49
C GLY A 240 2.81 -7.92 -5.91
N GLU A 241 2.55 -9.05 -6.57
CA GLU A 241 1.92 -9.06 -7.90
C GLU A 241 0.49 -8.53 -7.86
N GLU A 242 0.01 -7.92 -8.94
CA GLU A 242 -1.38 -7.41 -9.04
C GLU A 242 -2.29 -8.42 -9.73
N GLY A 243 -3.53 -8.58 -9.22
CA GLY A 243 -4.40 -9.64 -9.69
C GLY A 243 -5.59 -9.98 -8.80
N VAL A 244 -6.42 -10.88 -9.31
CA VAL A 244 -7.58 -11.43 -8.62
C VAL A 244 -7.10 -12.51 -7.66
N VAL A 245 -7.50 -12.43 -6.41
CA VAL A 245 -7.14 -13.41 -5.39
C VAL A 245 -8.37 -14.23 -5.05
N PHE A 246 -8.26 -15.54 -5.22
CA PHE A 246 -9.28 -16.47 -4.77
C PHE A 246 -8.62 -17.75 -4.26
N TYR A 247 -8.89 -18.11 -3.01
CA TYR A 247 -8.47 -19.40 -2.49
C TYR A 247 -9.45 -19.94 -1.46
N ILE A 248 -9.53 -21.27 -1.43
CA ILE A 248 -10.33 -22.03 -0.48
C ILE A 248 -9.40 -22.91 0.33
N ASP A 249 -9.50 -22.80 1.64
CA ASP A 249 -8.80 -23.64 2.61
C ASP A 249 -9.80 -24.57 3.32
N PHE A 250 -9.33 -25.79 3.55
CA PHE A 250 -10.09 -26.85 4.19
C PHE A 250 -9.36 -27.28 5.46
N GLU A 251 -10.01 -27.12 6.60
CA GLU A 251 -9.50 -27.51 7.92
C GLU A 251 -10.48 -28.42 8.66
N MET A 252 -10.00 -29.13 9.67
CA MET A 252 -10.83 -29.94 10.58
C MET A 252 -10.47 -29.60 12.03
N PHE A 253 -11.48 -29.45 12.89
CA PHE A 253 -11.28 -29.31 14.32
C PHE A 253 -10.79 -30.63 14.93
N LYS A 254 -9.59 -30.62 15.54
CA LYS A 254 -9.12 -31.71 16.40
C LYS A 254 -9.88 -31.74 17.72
N ASN A 255 -10.18 -30.55 18.25
CA ASN A 255 -10.97 -30.35 19.45
C ASN A 255 -11.83 -29.08 19.29
N LYS A 256 -13.16 -29.27 19.25
CA LYS A 256 -14.11 -28.16 19.08
C LYS A 256 -14.11 -27.18 20.25
N LYS A 257 -13.78 -27.62 21.47
CA LYS A 257 -13.77 -26.76 22.67
C LYS A 257 -12.60 -25.78 22.67
N THR A 258 -11.43 -26.21 22.21
CA THR A 258 -10.22 -25.37 22.15
C THR A 258 -10.05 -24.66 20.81
N LYS A 259 -10.96 -24.89 19.84
CA LYS A 259 -10.87 -24.44 18.45
C LYS A 259 -9.54 -24.81 17.77
N ASP A 260 -8.90 -25.89 18.21
CA ASP A 260 -7.65 -26.38 17.60
C ASP A 260 -7.96 -27.06 16.26
N ARG A 261 -7.29 -26.65 15.18
CA ARG A 261 -7.56 -27.03 13.79
C ARG A 261 -6.39 -27.74 13.14
N THR A 262 -6.67 -28.52 12.10
CA THR A 262 -5.65 -29.15 11.27
C THR A 262 -6.04 -29.15 9.81
N SER A 263 -5.07 -28.85 8.94
CA SER A 263 -5.20 -28.97 7.48
C SER A 263 -4.95 -30.41 7.00
N VAL A 264 -4.58 -31.34 7.90
CA VAL A 264 -4.40 -32.76 7.57
C VAL A 264 -5.76 -33.45 7.59
N ILE A 265 -6.44 -33.41 6.44
CA ILE A 265 -7.76 -34.01 6.26
C ILE A 265 -7.64 -35.25 5.37
N ASN A 266 -8.26 -36.35 5.82
CA ASN A 266 -8.53 -37.48 4.95
C ASN A 266 -9.89 -37.28 4.28
N PHE A 267 -9.89 -36.69 3.09
CA PHE A 267 -11.10 -36.38 2.33
C PHE A 267 -11.94 -37.63 2.00
N ASP A 268 -11.31 -38.82 1.86
CA ASP A 268 -12.02 -40.08 1.63
C ASP A 268 -12.91 -40.51 2.81
N LYS A 269 -12.65 -39.96 4.01
CA LYS A 269 -13.36 -40.29 5.25
C LYS A 269 -14.44 -39.28 5.61
N ILE A 270 -14.71 -38.29 4.76
CA ILE A 270 -15.77 -37.32 5.01
C ILE A 270 -17.13 -38.00 4.74
N PRO A 271 -18.07 -38.00 5.71
CA PRO A 271 -19.40 -38.59 5.51
C PRO A 271 -20.12 -37.93 4.34
N ARG A 272 -20.90 -38.71 3.58
CA ARG A 272 -21.67 -38.21 2.43
C ARG A 272 -22.60 -37.06 2.79
N GLU A 273 -23.28 -37.16 3.93
CA GLU A 273 -24.16 -36.09 4.44
C GLU A 273 -23.45 -34.74 4.61
N ILE A 274 -22.16 -34.75 4.98
CA ILE A 274 -21.36 -33.53 5.11
C ILE A 274 -21.01 -32.98 3.73
N ILE A 275 -20.63 -33.86 2.80
CA ILE A 275 -20.34 -33.48 1.42
C ILE A 275 -21.58 -32.88 0.73
N ASP A 276 -22.76 -33.47 0.94
CA ASP A 276 -24.00 -32.98 0.35
C ASP A 276 -24.41 -31.62 0.92
N LYS A 277 -24.18 -31.39 2.22
CA LYS A 277 -24.33 -30.06 2.83
C LYS A 277 -23.34 -29.06 2.25
N MET A 278 -22.07 -29.44 2.12
CA MET A 278 -21.07 -28.57 1.49
C MET A 278 -21.49 -28.18 0.07
N LYS A 279 -21.90 -29.17 -0.74
CA LYS A 279 -22.40 -28.94 -2.12
C LYS A 279 -23.50 -27.89 -2.16
N MET A 280 -24.51 -28.03 -1.32
CA MET A 280 -25.63 -27.08 -1.29
C MET A 280 -25.18 -25.65 -0.96
N GLU A 281 -24.32 -25.48 0.06
CA GLU A 281 -23.78 -24.16 0.47
C GLU A 281 -22.89 -23.55 -0.61
N PHE A 282 -22.17 -24.40 -1.32
CA PHE A 282 -21.25 -24.06 -2.39
C PHE A 282 -21.95 -23.66 -3.69
N ASP A 283 -22.99 -24.38 -4.10
CA ASP A 283 -23.86 -24.02 -5.20
C ASP A 283 -24.56 -22.69 -4.91
N HIS A 284 -24.94 -22.45 -3.65
CA HIS A 284 -25.51 -21.16 -3.25
C HIS A 284 -24.52 -20.00 -3.41
N LEU A 285 -23.28 -20.15 -2.92
CA LEU A 285 -22.23 -19.15 -3.12
C LEU A 285 -21.98 -18.90 -4.61
N GLN A 286 -21.92 -19.96 -5.43
CA GLN A 286 -21.77 -19.82 -6.87
C GLN A 286 -22.91 -19.00 -7.49
N ASN A 287 -24.15 -19.27 -7.11
CA ASN A 287 -25.31 -18.52 -7.60
C ASN A 287 -25.24 -17.03 -7.23
N ILE A 288 -24.82 -16.70 -6.01
CA ILE A 288 -24.62 -15.30 -5.59
C ILE A 288 -23.54 -14.63 -6.45
N LEU A 289 -22.41 -15.30 -6.68
CA LEU A 289 -21.33 -14.77 -7.51
C LEU A 289 -21.80 -14.50 -8.96
N ASN A 290 -22.66 -15.36 -9.51
CA ASN A 290 -23.18 -15.23 -10.87
C ASN A 290 -24.30 -14.19 -11.01
N GLN A 291 -25.06 -13.93 -9.94
CA GLN A 291 -26.15 -12.96 -9.93
C GLN A 291 -25.69 -11.53 -9.65
N THR A 292 -24.58 -11.40 -8.92
CA THR A 292 -23.90 -10.13 -8.74
C THR A 292 -23.28 -9.75 -10.08
N ASN A 293 -23.83 -8.78 -10.80
CA ASN A 293 -23.25 -8.20 -12.02
C ASN A 293 -23.27 -6.69 -11.93
#